data_AF-A0A6I7NJ05-F1
#
_entry.id   AF-A0A6I7NJ05-F1
#
_cell.length_a   1.000
_cell.length_b   1.000
_cell.length_c   1.000
_cell.angle_alpha   90.00
_cell.angle_beta   90.00
_cell.angle_gamma   90.00
#
_symmetry.space_group_name_H-M   'P 1'
#
loop_
_entity.id
_entity.type
_entity.pdbx_description
1 polymer ?
#
loop_
_entity_poly.entity_id
_entity_poly.type
_entity_poly.pdbx_seq_one_letter_code
_entity_poly.pdbx_strand_id
1 'polypeptide(L)'
;MTNGIEISDCGIYNATGGYANSIPFLQRGAVTSAYTGHSSTLHCTAWNLLFLPSGDPSRAVNCGTGFPSELVYDADTNPNGIRCAHPEHNINLLGSRVDADGVTRALQPLDNVGVQYGLQALQNGTMTVERFVDLNANIGYFNIDQNRIAGSVRRAATQEGLENAYRSGMVTDGRYLANVPIIDVRYNEPGLDIHLNWRALSVRERLEQANGHADNQVIWGYNQNQVPTATVSNEAFVTMDAWLEAMEADTSSASLADKVLANKPSLATDRCLARVTEEGVAEVRDVGLFTPECPVQFGGSPRIVAGGPVAEDVLKCQLKPLDFSSDDYRLAETGELITFTDEQQAQLGEVFSTGVCDWSRPGVAQQLNPGWMSFMNGPGGEPMELTWFQRP
;
A
#
# COMPACT_ATOMS: atom_id res chain seq x y z
N MET A 1 2.54 6.98 2.88
CA MET A 1 2.18 7.09 1.45
C MET A 1 1.42 5.88 0.92
N THR A 2 1.92 4.65 1.13
CA THR A 2 1.38 3.44 0.48
C THR A 2 -0.04 3.09 0.91
N ASN A 3 -0.43 3.36 2.16
CA ASN A 3 -1.85 3.28 2.57
C ASN A 3 -2.76 4.25 1.78
N GLY A 4 -2.24 5.40 1.33
CA GLY A 4 -3.00 6.34 0.51
C GLY A 4 -3.31 5.79 -0.89
N ILE A 5 -2.44 4.93 -1.43
CA ILE A 5 -2.70 4.17 -2.66
C ILE A 5 -3.86 3.21 -2.41
N GLU A 6 -3.79 2.43 -1.34
CA GLU A 6 -4.84 1.50 -0.92
C GLU A 6 -6.20 2.19 -0.78
N ILE A 7 -6.25 3.28 -0.03
CA ILE A 7 -7.49 4.05 0.21
C ILE A 7 -8.07 4.57 -1.12
N SER A 8 -7.22 5.07 -2.02
CA SER A 8 -7.66 5.62 -3.29
C SER A 8 -8.18 4.55 -4.24
N ASP A 9 -7.45 3.45 -4.38
CA ASP A 9 -7.83 2.32 -5.24
C ASP A 9 -9.09 1.61 -4.69
N CYS A 10 -9.15 1.34 -3.39
CA CYS A 10 -10.38 0.85 -2.74
C CYS A 10 -11.55 1.83 -2.91
N GLY A 11 -11.30 3.13 -2.87
CA GLY A 11 -12.33 4.15 -2.98
C GLY A 11 -12.95 4.22 -4.38
N ILE A 12 -12.13 4.21 -5.44
CA ILE A 12 -12.63 4.25 -6.82
C ILE A 12 -13.43 2.98 -7.17
N TYR A 13 -13.16 1.88 -6.48
CA TYR A 13 -13.88 0.62 -6.62
C TYR A 13 -15.16 0.56 -5.78
N ASN A 14 -15.08 0.71 -4.45
CA ASN A 14 -16.18 0.34 -3.54
C ASN A 14 -16.82 1.50 -2.77
N ALA A 15 -16.36 2.74 -2.93
CA ALA A 15 -17.03 3.88 -2.28
C ALA A 15 -18.39 4.20 -2.93
N THR A 16 -19.12 5.17 -2.38
CA THR A 16 -20.33 5.69 -3.02
C THR A 16 -20.00 6.18 -4.43
N GLY A 17 -20.74 5.70 -5.42
CA GLY A 17 -20.46 5.99 -6.83
C GLY A 17 -19.27 5.21 -7.41
N GLY A 18 -18.61 4.33 -6.64
CA GLY A 18 -17.55 3.42 -7.06
C GLY A 18 -17.97 2.41 -8.13
N TYR A 19 -17.01 1.85 -8.86
CA TYR A 19 -17.26 0.87 -9.93
C TYR A 19 -18.07 -0.35 -9.46
N ALA A 20 -17.90 -0.82 -8.22
CA ALA A 20 -18.65 -1.95 -7.69
C ALA A 20 -20.18 -1.74 -7.75
N ASN A 21 -20.65 -0.48 -7.77
CA ASN A 21 -22.07 -0.15 -7.91
C ASN A 21 -22.64 -0.43 -9.31
N SER A 22 -21.81 -0.53 -10.35
CA SER A 22 -22.24 -0.98 -11.69
C SER A 22 -22.41 -2.50 -11.78
N ILE A 23 -21.91 -3.24 -10.78
CA ILE A 23 -21.92 -4.70 -10.77
C ILE A 23 -23.18 -5.20 -10.04
N PRO A 24 -23.92 -6.18 -10.62
CA PRO A 24 -25.00 -6.86 -9.94
C PRO A 24 -24.56 -7.42 -8.58
N PHE A 25 -25.40 -7.25 -7.55
CA PHE A 25 -25.05 -7.59 -6.16
C PHE A 25 -24.49 -9.02 -6.00
N LEU A 26 -25.11 -10.00 -6.66
CA LEU A 26 -24.70 -11.42 -6.58
C LEU A 26 -23.33 -11.70 -7.21
N GLN A 27 -22.85 -10.86 -8.11
CA GLN A 27 -21.54 -11.02 -8.77
C GLN A 27 -20.44 -10.21 -8.08
N ARG A 28 -20.81 -9.27 -7.20
CA ARG A 28 -19.88 -8.29 -6.64
C ARG A 28 -18.75 -8.94 -5.84
N GLY A 29 -19.04 -9.95 -5.01
CA GLY A 29 -18.03 -10.61 -4.17
C GLY A 29 -16.85 -11.15 -4.97
N ALA A 30 -17.11 -11.91 -6.04
CA ALA A 30 -16.07 -12.47 -6.89
C ALA A 30 -15.25 -11.37 -7.59
N VAL A 31 -15.91 -10.33 -8.11
CA VAL A 31 -15.20 -9.21 -8.75
C VAL A 31 -14.40 -8.41 -7.72
N THR A 32 -14.87 -8.27 -6.48
CA THR A 32 -14.14 -7.58 -5.41
C THR A 32 -12.86 -8.31 -5.10
N SER A 33 -12.89 -9.64 -4.92
CA SER A 33 -11.68 -10.43 -4.70
C SER A 33 -10.72 -10.30 -5.88
N ALA A 34 -11.24 -10.39 -7.10
CA ALA A 34 -10.46 -10.26 -8.34
C ALA A 34 -9.89 -8.86 -8.58
N TYR A 35 -10.50 -7.81 -8.03
CA TYR A 35 -10.00 -6.43 -8.10
C TYR A 35 -8.97 -6.15 -7.00
N THR A 36 -9.31 -6.51 -5.76
CA THR A 36 -8.57 -6.08 -4.58
C THR A 36 -7.36 -6.94 -4.26
N GLY A 37 -7.40 -8.24 -4.54
CA GLY A 37 -6.41 -9.19 -4.04
C GLY A 37 -6.46 -9.41 -2.53
N HIS A 38 -7.32 -8.70 -1.80
CA HIS A 38 -7.48 -8.85 -0.37
C HIS A 38 -7.99 -10.25 -0.01
N SER A 39 -7.59 -10.75 1.16
CA SER A 39 -8.12 -11.99 1.73
C SER A 39 -9.61 -11.87 2.07
N SER A 40 -10.10 -10.65 2.29
CA SER A 40 -11.52 -10.35 2.49
C SER A 40 -12.06 -9.27 1.54
N THR A 41 -13.27 -9.50 1.04
CA THR A 41 -14.02 -8.51 0.24
C THR A 41 -14.45 -7.28 1.04
N LEU A 42 -14.35 -7.32 2.38
CA LEU A 42 -14.73 -6.23 3.27
C LEU A 42 -13.58 -5.28 3.62
N HIS A 43 -12.33 -5.61 3.30
CA HIS A 43 -11.17 -4.76 3.61
C HIS A 43 -11.22 -3.38 2.94
N CYS A 44 -11.59 -3.32 1.66
CA CYS A 44 -11.81 -2.02 1.02
C CYS A 44 -12.98 -1.24 1.63
N THR A 45 -13.99 -1.94 2.16
CA THR A 45 -15.08 -1.27 2.89
C THR A 45 -14.53 -0.62 4.17
N ALA A 46 -13.66 -1.30 4.91
CA ALA A 46 -13.03 -0.76 6.11
C ALA A 46 -12.18 0.49 5.81
N TRP A 47 -11.31 0.43 4.80
CA TRP A 47 -10.53 1.60 4.36
C TRP A 47 -11.40 2.78 3.96
N ASN A 48 -12.45 2.53 3.18
CA ASN A 48 -13.35 3.57 2.70
C ASN A 48 -14.17 4.21 3.83
N LEU A 49 -14.59 3.44 4.82
CA LEU A 49 -15.34 3.97 5.97
C LEU A 49 -14.46 4.83 6.89
N LEU A 50 -13.22 4.39 7.12
CA LEU A 50 -12.36 4.99 8.14
C LEU A 50 -11.49 6.13 7.60
N PHE A 51 -10.97 6.03 6.38
CA PHE A 51 -9.91 6.95 5.91
C PHE A 51 -10.18 7.65 4.58
N LEU A 52 -11.05 7.15 3.71
CA LEU A 52 -11.39 7.88 2.48
C LEU A 52 -11.94 9.31 2.75
N PRO A 53 -12.78 9.55 3.78
CA PRO A 53 -13.22 10.90 4.10
C PRO A 53 -12.10 11.85 4.53
N SER A 54 -10.94 11.35 4.94
CA SER A 54 -9.80 12.21 5.29
C SER A 54 -9.18 12.91 4.08
N GLY A 55 -9.46 12.43 2.86
CA GLY A 55 -9.05 13.08 1.62
C GLY A 55 -9.98 14.22 1.18
N ASP A 56 -11.16 14.35 1.78
CA ASP A 56 -12.15 15.37 1.41
C ASP A 56 -11.82 16.73 2.07
N PRO A 57 -11.45 17.75 1.28
CA PRO A 57 -11.05 19.05 1.80
C PRO A 57 -12.22 19.87 2.36
N SER A 58 -13.47 19.50 2.04
CA SER A 58 -14.67 20.23 2.45
C SER A 58 -15.19 19.82 3.83
N ARG A 59 -14.54 18.85 4.48
CA ARG A 59 -14.94 18.35 5.79
C ARG A 59 -14.25 19.12 6.91
N ALA A 60 -15.01 19.95 7.62
CA ALA A 60 -14.52 20.70 8.77
C ALA A 60 -13.85 19.84 9.86
N VAL A 61 -14.35 18.61 10.08
CA VAL A 61 -13.75 17.67 11.04
C VAL A 61 -12.29 17.32 10.69
N ASN A 62 -11.90 17.38 9.42
CA ASN A 62 -10.52 17.14 9.01
C ASN A 62 -9.57 18.28 9.42
N CYS A 63 -10.11 19.49 9.68
CA CYS A 63 -9.36 20.60 10.26
C CYS A 63 -9.19 20.50 11.79
N GLY A 64 -9.83 19.50 12.42
CA GLY A 64 -9.85 19.30 13.86
C GLY A 64 -11.21 19.57 14.49
N THR A 65 -11.46 18.97 15.65
CA THR A 65 -12.71 19.14 16.39
C THR A 65 -12.94 20.60 16.76
N GLY A 66 -14.11 21.14 16.40
CA GLY A 66 -14.49 22.53 16.69
C GLY A 66 -13.99 23.57 15.70
N PHE A 67 -13.37 23.16 14.59
CA PHE A 67 -12.97 24.10 13.54
C PHE A 67 -14.20 24.75 12.88
N PRO A 68 -14.25 26.09 12.72
CA PRO A 68 -15.40 26.79 12.13
C PRO A 68 -15.63 26.38 10.67
N SER A 69 -16.81 25.85 10.36
CA SER A 69 -17.15 25.34 9.03
C SER A 69 -17.13 26.43 7.95
N GLU A 70 -17.42 27.67 8.31
CA GLU A 70 -17.41 28.82 7.40
C GLU A 70 -16.02 29.19 6.88
N LEU A 71 -14.95 28.70 7.52
CA LEU A 71 -13.57 28.91 7.08
C LEU A 71 -13.07 27.79 6.16
N VAL A 72 -13.79 26.67 6.09
CA VAL A 72 -13.38 25.47 5.37
C VAL A 72 -13.67 25.64 3.88
N TYR A 73 -12.83 25.03 3.06
CA TYR A 73 -13.05 24.95 1.61
C TYR A 73 -14.44 24.40 1.29
N ASP A 74 -15.10 25.03 0.34
CA ASP A 74 -16.28 24.51 -0.32
C ASP A 74 -16.26 24.98 -1.78
N ALA A 75 -16.41 24.07 -2.73
CA ALA A 75 -16.21 24.38 -4.15
C ALA A 75 -17.15 25.49 -4.65
N ASP A 76 -18.35 25.61 -4.08
CA ASP A 76 -19.39 26.53 -4.54
C ASP A 76 -19.44 27.82 -3.72
N THR A 77 -19.30 27.71 -2.39
CA THR A 77 -19.57 28.80 -1.44
C THR A 77 -18.32 29.39 -0.81
N ASN A 78 -17.21 28.64 -0.76
CA ASN A 78 -15.94 29.12 -0.21
C ASN A 78 -14.74 28.48 -0.94
N PRO A 79 -14.54 28.75 -2.25
CA PRO A 79 -13.53 28.07 -3.06
C PRO A 79 -12.09 28.38 -2.63
N ASN A 80 -11.89 29.47 -1.87
CA ASN A 80 -10.61 29.87 -1.30
C ASN A 80 -10.48 29.49 0.19
N GLY A 81 -11.42 28.70 0.72
CA GLY A 81 -11.42 28.26 2.10
C GLY A 81 -10.24 27.34 2.43
N ILE A 82 -10.04 27.14 3.73
CA ILE A 82 -8.96 26.31 4.25
C ILE A 82 -9.25 24.85 3.90
N ARG A 83 -8.32 24.23 3.18
CA ARG A 83 -8.36 22.81 2.82
C ARG A 83 -7.60 22.02 3.88
N CYS A 84 -8.27 21.05 4.48
CA CYS A 84 -7.69 20.20 5.53
C CYS A 84 -7.69 18.71 5.15
N ALA A 85 -7.62 18.41 3.85
CA ALA A 85 -7.49 17.04 3.39
C ALA A 85 -6.10 16.47 3.74
N HIS A 86 -5.98 15.14 3.69
CA HIS A 86 -4.75 14.44 4.08
C HIS A 86 -3.47 14.98 3.41
N PRO A 87 -3.44 15.28 2.09
CA PRO A 87 -2.26 15.89 1.47
C PRO A 87 -1.89 17.25 2.06
N GLU A 88 -2.87 18.07 2.42
CA GLU A 88 -2.68 19.40 3.01
C GLU A 88 -2.04 19.33 4.40
N HIS A 89 -2.40 18.34 5.22
CA HIS A 89 -1.68 18.06 6.48
C HIS A 89 -0.21 17.68 6.27
N ASN A 90 0.12 17.18 5.08
CA ASN A 90 1.45 16.74 4.71
C ASN A 90 2.16 17.74 3.77
N ILE A 91 1.68 18.99 3.65
CA ILE A 91 2.22 19.97 2.70
C ILE A 91 3.73 20.21 2.89
N ASN A 92 4.21 20.18 4.14
CA ASN A 92 5.63 20.33 4.42
C ASN A 92 6.47 19.18 3.82
N LEU A 93 5.95 17.96 3.85
CA LEU A 93 6.61 16.77 3.31
C LEU A 93 6.49 16.71 1.78
N LEU A 94 5.30 17.02 1.27
CA LEU A 94 4.94 16.84 -0.15
C LEU A 94 5.35 18.00 -1.04
N GLY A 95 5.56 19.18 -0.48
CA GLY A 95 5.67 20.41 -1.26
C GLY A 95 4.31 21.00 -1.59
N SER A 96 4.33 22.16 -2.24
CA SER A 96 3.12 22.91 -2.59
C SER A 96 3.21 23.47 -4.01
N ARG A 97 2.06 23.68 -4.63
CA ARG A 97 1.93 24.43 -5.89
C ARG A 97 0.88 25.52 -5.75
N VAL A 98 0.98 26.55 -6.57
CA VAL A 98 -0.08 27.55 -6.75
C VAL A 98 -0.86 27.14 -7.99
N ASP A 99 -2.15 26.84 -7.83
CA ASP A 99 -3.02 26.48 -8.94
C ASP A 99 -3.47 27.73 -9.72
N ALA A 100 -4.16 27.53 -10.85
CA ALA A 100 -4.59 28.63 -11.73
C ALA A 100 -5.56 29.63 -11.07
N ASP A 101 -6.21 29.22 -9.98
CA ASP A 101 -7.07 30.06 -9.14
C ASP A 101 -6.30 30.90 -8.11
N GLY A 102 -4.96 30.76 -8.06
CA GLY A 102 -4.10 31.48 -7.13
C GLY A 102 -4.02 30.86 -5.73
N VAL A 103 -4.67 29.72 -5.50
CA VAL A 103 -4.67 29.03 -4.20
C VAL A 103 -3.48 28.08 -4.11
N THR A 104 -2.75 28.16 -3.00
CA THR A 104 -1.67 27.23 -2.68
C THR A 104 -2.24 25.91 -2.18
N ARG A 105 -1.87 24.79 -2.82
CA ARG A 105 -2.30 23.44 -2.43
C ARG A 105 -1.09 22.50 -2.32
N ALA A 106 -1.23 21.47 -1.50
CA ALA A 106 -0.23 20.41 -1.41
C ALA A 106 -0.11 19.64 -2.74
N LEU A 107 1.12 19.21 -3.04
CA LEU A 107 1.34 18.23 -4.12
C LEU A 107 0.73 16.89 -3.72
N GLN A 108 0.19 16.15 -4.70
CA GLN A 108 -0.52 14.89 -4.45
C GLN A 108 0.15 13.74 -5.23
N PRO A 109 1.01 12.93 -4.58
CA PRO A 109 1.83 11.91 -5.23
C PRO A 109 1.11 10.60 -5.59
N LEU A 110 -0.22 10.59 -5.63
CA LEU A 110 -1.02 9.41 -5.98
C LEU A 110 -1.26 9.34 -7.50
N ASP A 111 -0.92 8.23 -8.13
CA ASP A 111 -1.06 8.04 -9.58
C ASP A 111 -1.77 6.72 -9.89
N ASN A 112 -2.61 6.68 -10.92
CA ASN A 112 -3.14 5.43 -11.46
C ASN A 112 -3.14 5.35 -12.99
N VAL A 113 -2.32 6.16 -13.66
CA VAL A 113 -2.07 6.06 -15.10
C VAL A 113 -1.37 4.73 -15.40
N GLY A 114 -1.84 4.02 -16.41
CA GLY A 114 -1.24 2.75 -16.85
C GLY A 114 -1.56 1.53 -15.98
N VAL A 115 -2.21 1.70 -14.83
CA VAL A 115 -2.55 0.59 -13.92
C VAL A 115 -3.70 -0.23 -14.50
N GLN A 116 -3.46 -1.53 -14.65
CA GLN A 116 -4.40 -2.50 -15.19
C GLN A 116 -5.09 -3.28 -14.07
N TYR A 117 -6.16 -2.71 -13.48
CA TYR A 117 -6.84 -3.36 -12.36
C TYR A 117 -7.45 -4.70 -12.80
N GLY A 118 -7.24 -5.75 -12.00
CA GLY A 118 -7.74 -7.09 -12.28
C GLY A 118 -6.92 -7.91 -13.28
N LEU A 119 -5.72 -7.46 -13.68
CA LEU A 119 -4.88 -8.16 -14.66
C LEU A 119 -4.55 -9.60 -14.23
N GLN A 120 -4.12 -9.81 -13.00
CA GLN A 120 -3.81 -11.15 -12.50
C GLN A 120 -5.05 -12.06 -12.48
N ALA A 121 -6.23 -11.50 -12.18
CA ALA A 121 -7.47 -12.26 -12.22
C ALA A 121 -7.86 -12.68 -13.64
N LEU A 122 -7.58 -11.83 -14.63
CA LEU A 122 -7.71 -12.15 -16.05
C LEU A 122 -6.73 -13.27 -16.45
N GLN A 123 -5.45 -13.15 -16.09
CA GLN A 123 -4.43 -14.17 -16.34
C GLN A 123 -4.79 -15.52 -15.69
N ASN A 124 -5.38 -15.50 -14.50
CA ASN A 124 -5.82 -16.71 -13.81
C ASN A 124 -7.16 -17.27 -14.34
N GLY A 125 -7.78 -16.66 -15.36
CA GLY A 125 -9.07 -17.07 -15.90
C GLY A 125 -10.26 -16.87 -14.95
N THR A 126 -10.06 -16.19 -13.81
CA THR A 126 -11.11 -15.90 -12.82
C THR A 126 -11.92 -14.64 -13.15
N MET A 127 -11.43 -13.81 -14.08
CA MET A 127 -12.12 -12.66 -14.65
C MET A 127 -12.21 -12.82 -16.17
N THR A 128 -13.38 -12.54 -16.76
CA THR A 128 -13.54 -12.57 -18.22
C THR A 128 -12.93 -11.32 -18.87
N VAL A 129 -12.61 -11.42 -20.17
CA VAL A 129 -12.09 -10.29 -20.96
C VAL A 129 -13.05 -9.12 -20.93
N GLU A 130 -14.36 -9.37 -21.10
CA GLU A 130 -15.39 -8.32 -21.09
C GLU A 130 -15.39 -7.57 -19.75
N ARG A 131 -15.26 -8.30 -18.63
CA ARG A 131 -15.23 -7.68 -17.30
C ARG A 131 -13.95 -6.88 -17.08
N PHE A 132 -12.80 -7.38 -17.53
CA PHE A 132 -11.53 -6.68 -17.42
C PHE A 132 -11.55 -5.35 -18.19
N VAL A 133 -12.08 -5.37 -19.42
CA VAL A 133 -12.24 -4.18 -20.26
C VAL A 133 -13.22 -3.20 -19.62
N ASP A 134 -14.41 -3.67 -19.21
CA ASP A 134 -15.43 -2.83 -18.57
C ASP A 134 -14.93 -2.18 -17.27
N LEU A 135 -14.19 -2.93 -16.45
CA LEU A 135 -13.56 -2.42 -15.23
C LEU A 135 -12.61 -1.27 -15.56
N ASN A 136 -11.63 -1.49 -16.43
CA ASN A 136 -10.62 -0.48 -16.71
C ASN A 136 -11.19 0.73 -17.46
N ALA A 137 -12.21 0.54 -18.31
CA ALA A 137 -12.92 1.62 -18.99
C ALA A 137 -13.73 2.52 -18.04
N ASN A 138 -14.13 2.04 -16.86
CA ASN A 138 -15.08 2.74 -15.99
C ASN A 138 -14.60 3.04 -14.56
N ILE A 139 -13.45 2.48 -14.13
CA ILE A 139 -12.96 2.61 -12.74
C ILE A 139 -12.57 4.04 -12.35
N GLY A 140 -12.01 4.83 -13.28
CA GLY A 140 -11.75 6.26 -13.09
C GLY A 140 -10.69 6.61 -12.03
N TYR A 141 -10.89 7.75 -11.37
CA TYR A 141 -9.97 8.30 -10.36
C TYR A 141 -10.67 9.25 -9.36
N PHE A 142 -9.98 9.71 -8.32
CA PHE A 142 -10.40 10.84 -7.48
C PHE A 142 -9.70 12.14 -7.89
N ASN A 143 -10.47 13.21 -8.11
CA ASN A 143 -9.90 14.53 -8.33
C ASN A 143 -9.34 15.14 -7.03
N ILE A 144 -8.78 16.35 -7.10
CA ILE A 144 -8.14 17.01 -5.95
C ILE A 144 -9.09 17.31 -4.79
N ASP A 145 -10.40 17.32 -5.03
CA ASP A 145 -11.46 17.55 -4.04
C ASP A 145 -12.07 16.25 -3.53
N GLN A 146 -11.42 15.11 -3.76
CA GLN A 146 -11.90 13.79 -3.37
C GLN A 146 -13.23 13.39 -4.04
N ASN A 147 -13.60 14.05 -5.15
CA ASN A 147 -14.74 13.63 -5.95
C ASN A 147 -14.33 12.52 -6.92
N ARG A 148 -15.08 11.42 -6.92
CA ARG A 148 -14.85 10.32 -7.86
C ARG A 148 -15.29 10.72 -9.26
N ILE A 149 -14.38 10.60 -10.23
CA ILE A 149 -14.63 10.77 -11.65
C ILE A 149 -14.53 9.39 -12.30
N ALA A 150 -15.67 8.85 -12.78
CA ALA A 150 -15.71 7.58 -13.51
C ALA A 150 -15.18 7.73 -14.95
N GLY A 151 -14.77 6.62 -15.56
CA GLY A 151 -14.42 6.56 -16.98
C GLY A 151 -12.97 6.16 -17.25
N SER A 152 -12.53 6.47 -18.48
CA SER A 152 -11.23 6.07 -19.04
C SER A 152 -10.05 6.92 -18.55
N VAL A 153 -10.33 8.12 -18.02
CA VAL A 153 -9.31 9.03 -17.50
C VAL A 153 -8.73 8.55 -16.17
N ARG A 154 -7.44 8.82 -15.97
CA ARG A 154 -6.65 8.47 -14.78
C ARG A 154 -6.02 9.70 -14.14
N ARG A 155 -5.68 9.58 -12.86
CA ARG A 155 -4.96 10.61 -12.09
C ARG A 155 -3.47 10.47 -12.35
N ALA A 156 -2.86 11.55 -12.83
CA ALA A 156 -1.42 11.65 -12.95
C ALA A 156 -0.82 12.41 -11.76
N ALA A 157 0.15 11.80 -11.07
CA ALA A 157 0.99 12.52 -10.12
C ALA A 157 2.04 13.37 -10.85
N THR A 158 2.36 14.53 -10.27
CA THR A 158 3.45 15.40 -10.71
C THR A 158 4.80 14.82 -10.29
N GLN A 159 5.84 15.01 -11.11
CA GLN A 159 7.20 14.54 -10.80
C GLN A 159 7.71 15.09 -9.46
N GLU A 160 7.59 16.40 -9.21
CA GLU A 160 8.04 17.01 -7.94
C GLU A 160 7.37 16.39 -6.70
N GLY A 161 6.05 16.14 -6.76
CA GLY A 161 5.33 15.49 -5.68
C GLY A 161 5.82 14.07 -5.41
N LEU A 162 6.17 13.31 -6.46
CA LEU A 162 6.75 11.97 -6.34
C LEU A 162 8.15 12.03 -5.72
N GLU A 163 9.01 12.92 -6.22
CA GLU A 163 10.37 13.14 -5.69
C GLU A 163 10.32 13.44 -4.18
N ASN A 164 9.44 14.35 -3.77
CA ASN A 164 9.25 14.74 -2.37
C ASN A 164 8.70 13.59 -1.52
N ALA A 165 7.75 12.79 -2.03
CA ALA A 165 7.22 11.64 -1.30
C ALA A 165 8.27 10.57 -1.01
N TYR A 166 9.17 10.30 -1.97
CA TYR A 166 10.29 9.38 -1.77
C TYR A 166 11.34 9.95 -0.82
N ARG A 167 11.77 11.20 -1.05
CA ARG A 167 12.83 11.84 -0.27
C ARG A 167 12.44 12.08 1.19
N SER A 168 11.18 12.37 1.47
CA SER A 168 10.69 12.62 2.83
C SER A 168 10.53 11.34 3.67
N GLY A 169 10.66 10.16 3.08
CA GLY A 169 10.48 8.88 3.78
C GLY A 169 9.03 8.46 3.96
N MET A 170 8.09 9.05 3.21
CA MET A 170 6.69 8.60 3.24
C MET A 170 6.50 7.19 2.63
N VAL A 171 7.49 6.73 1.86
CA VAL A 171 7.69 5.33 1.48
C VAL A 171 8.83 4.80 2.35
N THR A 172 8.55 3.74 3.13
CA THR A 172 9.54 3.16 4.04
C THR A 172 10.73 2.60 3.27
N ASP A 173 11.95 2.95 3.69
CA ASP A 173 13.19 2.57 3.02
C ASP A 173 13.87 1.39 3.74
N GLY A 174 14.04 0.27 3.03
CA GLY A 174 14.61 -0.96 3.57
C GLY A 174 16.06 -0.81 4.07
N ARG A 175 16.83 0.14 3.54
CA ARG A 175 18.24 0.37 3.96
C ARG A 175 18.33 0.84 5.40
N TYR A 176 17.38 1.67 5.82
CA TYR A 176 17.34 2.15 7.20
C TYR A 176 16.71 1.13 8.14
N LEU A 177 15.75 0.34 7.66
CA LEU A 177 15.15 -0.73 8.43
C LEU A 177 16.14 -1.86 8.77
N ALA A 178 17.17 -2.11 7.95
CA ALA A 178 18.21 -3.10 8.25
C ALA A 178 18.95 -2.86 9.58
N ASN A 179 18.94 -1.62 10.06
CA ASN A 179 19.61 -1.22 11.30
C ASN A 179 18.77 -1.42 12.56
N VAL A 180 17.57 -1.98 12.44
CA VAL A 180 16.68 -2.22 13.59
C VAL A 180 16.16 -3.66 13.62
N PRO A 181 16.02 -4.25 14.80
CA PRO A 181 15.26 -5.49 14.98
C PRO A 181 13.75 -5.23 14.77
N ILE A 182 13.07 -6.14 14.07
CA ILE A 182 11.65 -6.00 13.75
C ILE A 182 10.89 -7.29 14.11
N ILE A 183 9.89 -7.16 14.97
CA ILE A 183 8.89 -8.20 15.23
C ILE A 183 7.54 -7.68 14.74
N ASP A 184 7.05 -8.23 13.64
CA ASP A 184 5.77 -7.87 13.03
C ASP A 184 4.67 -8.84 13.52
N VAL A 185 3.84 -8.37 14.45
CA VAL A 185 2.80 -9.19 15.08
C VAL A 185 1.51 -9.13 14.25
N ARG A 186 1.10 -10.27 13.68
CA ARG A 186 -0.04 -10.39 12.76
C ARG A 186 -1.11 -11.29 13.33
N TYR A 187 -2.32 -10.75 13.46
CA TYR A 187 -3.47 -11.54 13.87
C TYR A 187 -4.29 -11.99 12.66
N ASN A 188 -5.14 -12.99 12.84
CA ASN A 188 -6.07 -13.42 11.82
C ASN A 188 -7.09 -12.31 11.55
N GLU A 189 -6.86 -11.58 10.46
CA GLU A 189 -7.60 -10.37 10.13
C GLU A 189 -9.09 -10.70 9.89
N PRO A 190 -10.03 -10.06 10.61
CA PRO A 190 -11.45 -10.16 10.30
C PRO A 190 -11.76 -9.44 8.98
N GLY A 191 -13.00 -9.57 8.51
CA GLY A 191 -13.38 -8.94 7.24
C GLY A 191 -13.35 -7.40 7.26
N LEU A 192 -13.79 -6.77 8.35
CA LEU A 192 -13.71 -5.30 8.50
C LEU A 192 -12.42 -4.90 9.21
N ASP A 193 -11.31 -4.95 8.48
CA ASP A 193 -9.98 -4.61 8.97
C ASP A 193 -9.17 -3.80 7.96
N ILE A 194 -8.18 -3.07 8.47
CA ILE A 194 -7.24 -2.20 7.74
C ILE A 194 -5.77 -2.61 7.99
N HIS A 195 -5.49 -3.44 8.99
CA HIS A 195 -4.14 -3.87 9.39
C HIS A 195 -3.65 -5.02 8.51
N LEU A 196 -3.88 -4.88 7.20
CA LEU A 196 -3.80 -5.92 6.19
C LEU A 196 -2.49 -6.71 6.32
N ASN A 197 -2.60 -8.02 6.53
CA ASN A 197 -1.46 -8.87 6.91
C ASN A 197 -0.36 -8.91 5.84
N TRP A 198 -0.72 -8.80 4.56
CA TRP A 198 0.22 -8.74 3.45
C TRP A 198 1.22 -7.57 3.56
N ARG A 199 0.91 -6.51 4.32
CA ARG A 199 1.83 -5.39 4.56
C ARG A 199 3.13 -5.83 5.25
N ALA A 200 3.12 -6.93 5.99
CA ALA A 200 4.35 -7.51 6.54
C ALA A 200 5.29 -8.01 5.44
N LEU A 201 4.74 -8.63 4.41
CA LEU A 201 5.47 -9.10 3.23
C LEU A 201 5.96 -7.93 2.37
N SER A 202 5.20 -6.84 2.33
CA SER A 202 5.63 -5.60 1.68
C SER A 202 6.90 -5.02 2.33
N VAL A 203 6.95 -4.99 3.67
CA VAL A 203 8.16 -4.58 4.40
C VAL A 203 9.30 -5.57 4.19
N ARG A 204 9.00 -6.89 4.19
CA ARG A 204 9.99 -7.94 3.94
C ARG A 204 10.65 -7.78 2.58
N GLU A 205 9.86 -7.59 1.52
CA GLU A 205 10.42 -7.45 0.17
C GLU A 205 11.27 -6.18 0.06
N ARG A 206 10.89 -5.08 0.71
CA ARG A 206 11.73 -3.86 0.75
C ARG A 206 13.07 -4.09 1.45
N LEU A 207 13.10 -4.90 2.51
CA LEU A 207 14.34 -5.30 3.18
C LEU A 207 15.21 -6.15 2.24
N GLU A 208 14.62 -7.16 1.60
CA GLU A 208 15.32 -8.05 0.67
C GLU A 208 15.89 -7.30 -0.54
N GLN A 209 15.10 -6.41 -1.15
CA GLN A 209 15.54 -5.61 -2.30
C GLN A 209 16.68 -4.65 -1.93
N ALA A 210 16.64 -4.06 -0.72
CA ALA A 210 17.64 -3.08 -0.28
C ALA A 210 18.93 -3.72 0.25
N ASN A 211 18.84 -4.90 0.89
CA ASN A 211 19.93 -5.47 1.69
C ASN A 211 20.32 -6.89 1.26
N GLY A 212 19.58 -7.52 0.35
CA GLY A 212 19.76 -8.91 -0.07
C GLY A 212 19.17 -9.94 0.90
N HIS A 213 18.63 -9.52 2.04
CA HIS A 213 17.97 -10.35 3.05
C HIS A 213 16.97 -9.54 3.88
N ALA A 214 16.11 -10.24 4.63
CA ALA A 214 15.23 -9.65 5.65
C ALA A 214 15.45 -10.29 7.04
N ASP A 215 16.66 -10.80 7.30
CA ASP A 215 16.98 -11.55 8.51
C ASP A 215 16.77 -10.78 9.84
N ASN A 216 16.64 -9.45 9.79
CA ASN A 216 16.28 -8.61 10.94
C ASN A 216 14.76 -8.50 11.20
N GLN A 217 13.91 -9.07 10.34
CA GLN A 217 12.46 -9.09 10.49
C GLN A 217 11.95 -10.50 10.76
N VAL A 218 11.05 -10.61 11.73
CA VAL A 218 10.24 -11.82 11.96
C VAL A 218 8.77 -11.48 11.98
N ILE A 219 7.93 -12.39 11.49
CA ILE A 219 6.47 -12.24 11.44
C ILE A 219 5.84 -13.28 12.37
N TRP A 220 5.06 -12.80 13.32
CA TRP A 220 4.41 -13.61 14.35
C TRP A 220 2.91 -13.65 14.11
N GLY A 221 2.46 -14.70 13.45
CA GLY A 221 1.06 -14.97 13.19
C GLY A 221 0.32 -15.50 14.43
N TYR A 222 -0.95 -15.15 14.61
CA TYR A 222 -1.82 -15.80 15.58
C TYR A 222 -3.31 -15.57 15.27
N ASN A 223 -4.20 -16.29 15.95
CA ASN A 223 -5.64 -15.99 15.96
C ASN A 223 -6.04 -15.40 17.31
N GLN A 224 -6.49 -14.14 17.31
CA GLN A 224 -6.88 -13.40 18.51
C GLN A 224 -8.08 -13.99 19.26
N ASN A 225 -8.89 -14.83 18.59
CA ASN A 225 -9.98 -15.57 19.24
C ASN A 225 -9.49 -16.83 19.97
N GLN A 226 -8.26 -17.27 19.71
CA GLN A 226 -7.66 -18.47 20.28
C GLN A 226 -6.53 -18.13 21.27
N VAL A 227 -5.79 -17.08 20.99
CA VAL A 227 -4.64 -16.61 21.78
C VAL A 227 -4.88 -15.13 22.12
N PRO A 228 -4.89 -14.73 23.40
CA PRO A 228 -5.05 -13.33 23.77
C PRO A 228 -3.93 -12.47 23.16
N THR A 229 -4.31 -11.35 22.53
CA THR A 229 -3.35 -10.40 21.94
C THR A 229 -2.28 -9.96 22.94
N ALA A 230 -2.67 -9.69 24.20
CA ALA A 230 -1.74 -9.31 25.25
C ALA A 230 -0.63 -10.34 25.50
N THR A 231 -0.91 -11.63 25.33
CA THR A 231 0.10 -12.70 25.46
C THR A 231 1.17 -12.57 24.38
N VAL A 232 0.75 -12.47 23.11
CA VAL A 232 1.67 -12.36 21.97
C VAL A 232 2.44 -11.04 22.02
N SER A 233 1.77 -9.93 22.36
CA SER A 233 2.40 -8.62 22.52
C SER A 233 3.44 -8.61 23.64
N ASN A 234 3.16 -9.25 24.78
CA ASN A 234 4.11 -9.32 25.88
C ASN A 234 5.32 -10.19 25.52
N GLU A 235 5.12 -11.32 24.84
CA GLU A 235 6.23 -12.14 24.37
C GLU A 235 7.09 -11.41 23.33
N ALA A 236 6.46 -10.62 22.44
CA ALA A 236 7.17 -9.80 21.46
C ALA A 236 7.99 -8.72 22.16
N PHE A 237 7.41 -8.06 23.18
CA PHE A 237 8.12 -7.07 23.98
C PHE A 237 9.35 -7.68 24.68
N VAL A 238 9.19 -8.80 25.38
CA VAL A 238 10.30 -9.47 26.08
C VAL A 238 11.37 -9.96 25.10
N THR A 239 10.97 -10.43 23.91
CA THR A 239 11.92 -10.87 22.87
C THR A 239 12.68 -9.70 22.27
N MET A 240 11.99 -8.58 22.03
CA MET A 240 12.62 -7.34 21.57
C MET A 240 13.59 -6.78 22.61
N ASP A 241 13.21 -6.78 23.88
CA ASP A 241 14.04 -6.35 25.01
C ASP A 241 15.35 -7.16 25.07
N ALA A 242 15.25 -8.49 25.02
CA ALA A 242 16.42 -9.36 24.99
C ALA A 242 17.30 -9.15 23.74
N TRP A 243 16.69 -8.87 22.58
CA TRP A 243 17.44 -8.58 21.35
C TRP A 243 18.23 -7.27 21.49
N LEU A 244 17.57 -6.22 21.97
CA LEU A 244 18.19 -4.91 22.16
C LEU A 244 19.26 -4.94 23.25
N GLU A 245 19.03 -5.62 24.38
CA GLU A 245 20.03 -5.78 25.46
C GLU A 245 21.30 -6.46 24.94
N ALA A 246 21.15 -7.53 24.13
CA ALA A 246 22.28 -8.21 23.51
C ALA A 246 23.03 -7.31 22.52
N MET A 247 22.30 -6.51 21.72
CA MET A 247 22.90 -5.52 20.81
C MET A 247 23.66 -4.41 21.56
N GLU A 248 23.14 -3.93 22.69
CA GLU A 248 23.78 -2.91 23.52
C GLU A 248 25.04 -3.46 24.22
N ALA A 249 25.02 -4.73 24.61
CA ALA A 249 26.18 -5.42 25.19
C ALA A 249 27.28 -5.72 24.16
N ASP A 250 26.96 -5.73 22.86
CA ASP A 250 27.92 -5.97 21.78
C ASP A 250 28.84 -4.74 21.58
N THR A 251 30.01 -4.77 22.21
CA THR A 251 31.04 -3.73 22.09
C THR A 251 31.92 -3.88 20.83
N SER A 252 31.58 -4.76 19.89
CA SER A 252 32.36 -4.92 18.65
C SER A 252 32.28 -3.68 17.77
N SER A 253 33.19 -3.60 16.80
CA SER A 253 33.18 -2.57 15.74
C SER A 253 32.34 -2.96 14.53
N ALA A 254 31.48 -3.99 14.64
CA ALA A 254 30.58 -4.38 13.57
C ALA A 254 29.57 -3.27 13.25
N SER A 255 29.02 -3.26 12.03
CA SER A 255 27.97 -2.32 11.66
C SER A 255 26.71 -2.55 12.51
N LEU A 256 25.83 -1.55 12.62
CA LEU A 256 24.60 -1.71 13.39
C LEU A 256 23.72 -2.85 12.81
N ALA A 257 23.62 -2.95 11.49
CA ALA A 257 22.94 -4.06 10.82
C ALA A 257 23.55 -5.43 11.17
N ASP A 258 24.87 -5.57 11.15
CA ASP A 258 25.52 -6.83 11.54
C ASP A 258 25.24 -7.19 13.00
N LYS A 259 25.23 -6.19 13.90
CA LYS A 259 24.89 -6.40 15.31
C LYS A 259 23.45 -6.85 15.48
N VAL A 260 22.50 -6.30 14.72
CA VAL A 260 21.11 -6.77 14.71
C VAL A 260 21.06 -8.26 14.40
N LEU A 261 21.76 -8.72 13.37
CA LEU A 261 21.75 -10.12 12.97
C LEU A 261 22.47 -11.03 13.98
N ALA A 262 23.66 -10.62 14.43
CA ALA A 262 24.49 -11.41 15.33
C ALA A 262 23.87 -11.62 16.71
N ASN A 263 23.06 -10.65 17.16
CA ASN A 263 22.44 -10.66 18.50
C ASN A 263 20.96 -11.07 18.48
N LYS A 264 20.46 -11.61 17.36
CA LYS A 264 19.08 -12.07 17.21
C LYS A 264 18.77 -13.25 18.15
N PRO A 265 17.79 -13.13 19.08
CA PRO A 265 17.42 -14.21 19.97
C PRO A 265 16.87 -15.42 19.23
N SER A 266 17.06 -16.62 19.78
CA SER A 266 16.55 -17.87 19.17
C SER A 266 15.03 -17.93 19.04
N LEU A 267 14.29 -17.20 19.88
CA LEU A 267 12.83 -17.09 19.82
C LEU A 267 12.36 -16.16 18.70
N ALA A 268 13.22 -15.28 18.19
CA ALA A 268 12.92 -14.42 17.07
C ALA A 268 13.01 -15.22 15.77
N THR A 269 12.01 -16.05 15.51
CA THR A 269 11.79 -16.71 14.21
C THR A 269 10.38 -16.41 13.71
N ASP A 270 10.16 -16.53 12.40
CA ASP A 270 8.81 -16.57 11.87
C ASP A 270 8.04 -17.72 12.51
N ARG A 271 6.80 -17.47 12.90
CA ARG A 271 5.97 -18.43 13.62
C ARG A 271 4.50 -18.10 13.48
N CYS A 272 3.63 -19.06 13.77
CA CYS A 272 2.20 -18.84 13.82
C CYS A 272 1.53 -19.65 14.92
N LEU A 273 0.98 -18.97 15.91
CA LEU A 273 0.29 -19.61 17.03
C LEU A 273 -1.16 -19.90 16.67
N ALA A 274 -1.50 -21.19 16.64
CA ALA A 274 -2.85 -21.65 16.36
C ALA A 274 -3.28 -22.73 17.35
N ARG A 275 -4.58 -22.81 17.62
CA ARG A 275 -5.16 -23.91 18.38
C ARG A 275 -5.30 -25.14 17.47
N VAL A 276 -4.60 -26.20 17.80
CA VAL A 276 -4.68 -27.50 17.12
C VAL A 276 -5.36 -28.50 18.05
N THR A 277 -6.29 -29.30 17.51
CA THR A 277 -6.92 -30.39 18.25
C THR A 277 -6.37 -31.72 17.76
N GLU A 278 -5.70 -32.45 18.64
CA GLU A 278 -5.11 -33.75 18.35
C GLU A 278 -5.61 -34.74 19.41
N GLU A 279 -6.12 -35.89 18.97
CA GLU A 279 -6.67 -36.93 19.85
C GLU A 279 -7.76 -36.42 20.84
N GLY A 280 -8.45 -35.33 20.48
CA GLY A 280 -9.49 -34.69 21.28
C GLY A 280 -8.98 -33.66 22.30
N VAL A 281 -7.67 -33.41 22.35
CA VAL A 281 -7.06 -32.37 23.21
C VAL A 281 -6.71 -31.16 22.36
N ALA A 282 -7.18 -29.98 22.77
CA ALA A 282 -6.91 -28.73 22.07
C ALA A 282 -5.81 -27.92 22.76
N GLU A 283 -4.71 -27.70 22.05
CA GLU A 283 -3.52 -26.97 22.53
C GLU A 283 -3.15 -25.84 21.56
N VAL A 284 -2.63 -24.74 22.08
CA VAL A 284 -2.03 -23.68 21.26
C VAL A 284 -0.57 -24.02 21.05
N ARG A 285 -0.16 -24.15 19.79
CA ARG A 285 1.24 -24.37 19.41
C ARG A 285 1.62 -23.54 18.20
N ASP A 286 2.91 -23.40 17.96
CA ASP A 286 3.42 -22.88 16.70
C ASP A 286 3.19 -23.92 15.59
N VAL A 287 2.42 -23.54 14.56
CA VAL A 287 2.11 -24.35 13.39
C VAL A 287 2.95 -23.97 12.16
N GLY A 288 3.84 -22.98 12.29
CA GLY A 288 4.61 -22.40 11.19
C GLY A 288 3.82 -21.35 10.41
N LEU A 289 4.49 -20.26 10.00
CA LEU A 289 3.82 -19.10 9.41
C LEU A 289 3.20 -19.34 8.03
N PHE A 290 3.87 -20.12 7.19
CA PHE A 290 3.47 -20.33 5.80
C PHE A 290 2.83 -21.71 5.57
N THR A 291 2.28 -22.31 6.63
CA THR A 291 1.58 -23.59 6.57
C THR A 291 0.06 -23.38 6.41
N PRO A 292 -0.67 -24.34 5.81
CA PRO A 292 -2.13 -24.26 5.70
C PRO A 292 -2.86 -24.17 7.05
N GLU A 293 -2.21 -24.64 8.13
CA GLU A 293 -2.73 -24.60 9.49
C GLU A 293 -2.67 -23.19 10.11
N CYS A 294 -1.81 -22.30 9.59
CA CYS A 294 -1.73 -20.94 10.09
C CYS A 294 -3.01 -20.16 9.74
N PRO A 295 -3.72 -19.60 10.73
CA PRO A 295 -4.94 -18.83 10.49
C PRO A 295 -4.68 -17.47 9.82
N VAL A 296 -3.45 -16.97 9.83
CA VAL A 296 -3.08 -15.70 9.20
C VAL A 296 -2.96 -15.90 7.69
N GLN A 297 -3.79 -15.19 6.93
CA GLN A 297 -3.72 -15.17 5.49
C GLN A 297 -3.00 -13.93 4.99
N PHE A 298 -2.20 -14.09 3.94
CA PHE A 298 -1.57 -12.99 3.24
C PHE A 298 -2.27 -12.81 1.90
N GLY A 299 -3.15 -11.81 1.81
CA GLY A 299 -3.69 -11.36 0.53
C GLY A 299 -2.66 -10.55 -0.28
N GLY A 300 -3.15 -9.69 -1.15
CA GLY A 300 -2.39 -8.67 -1.86
C GLY A 300 -3.10 -7.32 -1.79
N SER A 301 -2.92 -6.50 -2.82
CA SER A 301 -3.55 -5.19 -2.97
C SER A 301 -4.04 -5.00 -4.41
N PRO A 302 -4.88 -3.98 -4.68
CA PRO A 302 -5.27 -3.63 -6.05
C PRO A 302 -4.06 -3.44 -6.99
N ARG A 303 -2.92 -2.98 -6.46
CA ARG A 303 -1.68 -2.80 -7.23
C ARG A 303 -0.95 -4.10 -7.49
N ILE A 304 -0.88 -4.99 -6.50
CA ILE A 304 -0.28 -6.32 -6.68
C ILE A 304 -1.06 -7.12 -7.74
N VAL A 305 -2.39 -7.08 -7.67
CA VAL A 305 -3.26 -7.74 -8.66
C VAL A 305 -3.18 -7.09 -10.05
N ALA A 306 -2.78 -5.82 -10.13
CA ALA A 306 -2.46 -5.14 -11.39
C ALA A 306 -1.04 -5.41 -11.90
N GLY A 307 -0.30 -6.34 -11.28
CA GLY A 307 1.06 -6.75 -11.64
C GLY A 307 2.18 -6.00 -10.91
N GLY A 308 1.86 -5.13 -9.96
CA GLY A 308 2.83 -4.39 -9.15
C GLY A 308 3.56 -5.27 -8.14
N PRO A 309 4.70 -4.79 -7.59
CA PRO A 309 5.50 -5.54 -6.62
C PRO A 309 4.79 -5.65 -5.26
N VAL A 310 5.10 -6.70 -4.49
CA VAL A 310 4.57 -6.87 -3.12
C VAL A 310 5.09 -5.74 -2.20
N ALA A 311 6.26 -5.20 -2.49
CA ALA A 311 6.85 -4.02 -1.87
C ALA A 311 5.94 -2.79 -1.93
N GLU A 312 5.02 -2.67 -2.90
CA GLU A 312 4.12 -1.52 -3.11
C GLU A 312 4.80 -0.15 -2.89
N ASP A 313 6.02 0.00 -3.39
CA ASP A 313 6.87 1.18 -3.25
C ASP A 313 6.97 1.99 -4.55
N VAL A 314 6.29 1.55 -5.61
CA VAL A 314 6.14 2.27 -6.88
C VAL A 314 4.88 3.14 -6.84
N LEU A 315 5.05 4.43 -6.58
CA LEU A 315 3.95 5.41 -6.50
C LEU A 315 3.34 5.74 -7.87
N LYS A 316 4.21 5.78 -8.89
CA LYS A 316 3.89 5.94 -10.31
C LYS A 316 4.81 5.03 -11.10
N CYS A 317 4.24 4.12 -11.88
CA CYS A 317 5.01 3.22 -12.72
C CYS A 317 5.59 3.98 -13.94
N GLN A 318 6.72 3.48 -14.44
CA GLN A 318 7.11 3.76 -15.83
C GLN A 318 6.11 3.06 -16.76
N LEU A 319 5.94 3.57 -17.98
CA LEU A 319 4.99 2.99 -18.93
C LEU A 319 5.71 2.23 -20.05
N LYS A 320 5.15 1.08 -20.42
CA LYS A 320 5.43 0.33 -21.65
C LYS A 320 4.22 0.40 -22.59
N PRO A 321 4.40 0.20 -23.91
CA PRO A 321 3.28 0.16 -24.84
C PRO A 321 2.24 -0.91 -24.45
N LEU A 322 0.95 -0.62 -24.69
CA LEU A 322 -0.10 -1.62 -24.62
C LEU A 322 0.11 -2.63 -25.77
N ASP A 323 0.42 -3.88 -25.44
CA ASP A 323 0.70 -4.93 -26.42
C ASP A 323 -0.05 -6.22 -26.05
N PHE A 324 -1.15 -6.48 -26.76
CA PHE A 324 -1.99 -7.66 -26.59
C PHE A 324 -1.31 -8.99 -26.95
N SER A 325 -0.12 -8.95 -27.58
CA SER A 325 0.67 -10.14 -27.88
C SER A 325 1.71 -10.48 -26.81
N SER A 326 1.87 -9.61 -25.80
CA SER A 326 2.84 -9.77 -24.72
C SER A 326 2.43 -10.83 -23.69
N ASP A 327 3.39 -11.21 -22.84
CA ASP A 327 3.17 -12.18 -21.77
C ASP A 327 2.20 -11.69 -20.68
N ASP A 328 1.92 -10.39 -20.61
CA ASP A 328 0.90 -9.83 -19.72
C ASP A 328 -0.49 -10.39 -20.03
N TYR A 329 -0.75 -10.80 -21.29
CA TYR A 329 -2.04 -11.31 -21.75
C TYR A 329 -1.99 -12.81 -22.07
N ARG A 330 -1.26 -13.57 -21.26
CA ARG A 330 -1.30 -15.03 -21.28
C ARG A 330 -2.02 -15.58 -20.05
N LEU A 331 -2.72 -16.69 -20.23
CA LEU A 331 -3.26 -17.45 -19.11
C LEU A 331 -2.11 -18.03 -18.27
N ALA A 332 -2.15 -17.84 -16.96
CA ALA A 332 -1.08 -18.26 -16.06
C ALA A 332 -0.90 -19.79 -16.02
N GLU A 333 -2.00 -20.53 -16.14
CA GLU A 333 -1.99 -22.00 -16.08
C GLU A 333 -1.50 -22.64 -17.39
N THR A 334 -1.94 -22.14 -18.55
CA THR A 334 -1.71 -22.78 -19.85
C THR A 334 -0.69 -22.07 -20.73
N GLY A 335 -0.38 -20.79 -20.46
CA GLY A 335 0.43 -19.93 -21.32
C GLY A 335 -0.25 -19.49 -22.62
N GLU A 336 -1.52 -19.87 -22.83
CA GLU A 336 -2.28 -19.50 -24.02
C GLU A 336 -2.57 -18.01 -24.06
N LEU A 337 -2.57 -17.43 -25.27
CA LEU A 337 -2.83 -16.01 -25.46
C LEU A 337 -4.32 -15.71 -25.23
N ILE A 338 -4.60 -14.72 -24.38
CA ILE A 338 -5.95 -14.21 -24.15
C ILE A 338 -6.37 -13.42 -25.39
N THR A 339 -7.53 -13.77 -25.95
CA THR A 339 -8.05 -13.14 -27.17
C THR A 339 -8.96 -11.97 -26.83
N PHE A 340 -8.69 -10.81 -27.43
CA PHE A 340 -9.50 -9.61 -27.35
C PHE A 340 -10.12 -9.30 -28.71
N THR A 341 -11.40 -8.90 -28.75
CA THR A 341 -12.01 -8.38 -29.99
C THR A 341 -11.43 -7.02 -30.35
N ASP A 342 -11.59 -6.60 -31.60
CA ASP A 342 -11.11 -5.28 -32.07
C ASP A 342 -11.72 -4.13 -31.26
N GLU A 343 -12.99 -4.26 -30.84
CA GLU A 343 -13.66 -3.28 -29.99
C GLU A 343 -13.05 -3.24 -28.57
N GLN A 344 -12.73 -4.39 -27.99
CA GLN A 344 -12.10 -4.48 -26.68
C GLN A 344 -10.68 -3.89 -26.72
N GLN A 345 -9.93 -4.16 -27.78
CA GLN A 345 -8.61 -3.57 -28.00
C GLN A 345 -8.69 -2.05 -28.14
N ALA A 346 -9.67 -1.54 -28.89
CA ALA A 346 -9.90 -0.10 -29.04
C ALA A 346 -10.27 0.58 -27.71
N GLN A 347 -11.15 -0.03 -26.91
CA GLN A 347 -11.53 0.49 -25.59
C GLN A 347 -10.34 0.57 -24.62
N LEU A 348 -9.54 -0.49 -24.55
CA LEU A 348 -8.32 -0.48 -23.73
C LEU A 348 -7.27 0.49 -24.28
N GLY A 349 -7.19 0.65 -25.60
CA GLY A 349 -6.33 1.65 -26.25
C GLY A 349 -6.70 3.10 -25.91
N GLU A 350 -8.00 3.39 -25.68
CA GLU A 350 -8.43 4.71 -25.19
C GLU A 350 -7.96 4.95 -23.75
N VAL A 351 -8.19 3.97 -22.87
CA VAL A 351 -7.82 4.03 -21.44
C VAL A 351 -6.30 4.13 -21.26
N PHE A 352 -5.56 3.32 -22.01
CA PHE A 352 -4.10 3.19 -21.91
C PHE A 352 -3.39 3.82 -23.12
N SER A 353 -3.90 4.97 -23.58
CA SER A 353 -3.37 5.69 -24.73
C SER A 353 -1.90 6.13 -24.58
N THR A 354 -1.41 6.25 -23.34
CA THR A 354 0.00 6.55 -23.02
C THR A 354 0.81 5.30 -22.64
N GLY A 355 0.22 4.11 -22.68
CA GLY A 355 0.83 2.86 -22.25
C GLY A 355 0.29 2.33 -20.92
N VAL A 356 0.77 1.14 -20.56
CA VAL A 356 0.46 0.40 -19.32
C VAL A 356 1.69 0.35 -18.42
N CYS A 357 1.51 0.07 -17.14
CA CYS A 357 2.62 0.00 -16.19
C CYS A 357 3.65 -1.06 -16.60
N ASP A 358 4.92 -0.64 -16.60
CA ASP A 358 6.10 -1.49 -16.63
C ASP A 358 6.62 -1.65 -15.19
N TRP A 359 6.07 -2.63 -14.48
CA TRP A 359 6.43 -2.91 -13.10
C TRP A 359 7.84 -3.51 -12.93
N SER A 360 8.52 -3.87 -14.03
CA SER A 360 9.91 -4.34 -13.99
C SER A 360 10.92 -3.20 -13.76
N ARG A 361 10.46 -1.95 -13.85
CA ARG A 361 11.29 -0.76 -13.71
C ARG A 361 10.99 -0.03 -12.40
N PRO A 362 12.00 0.68 -11.84
CA PRO A 362 11.76 1.60 -10.74
C PRO A 362 10.70 2.63 -11.10
N GLY A 363 9.96 3.09 -10.08
CA GLY A 363 8.95 4.13 -10.22
C GLY A 363 9.52 5.44 -10.77
N VAL A 364 8.64 6.24 -11.38
CA VAL A 364 8.99 7.60 -11.82
C VAL A 364 9.40 8.40 -10.59
N ALA A 365 10.56 9.07 -10.69
CA ALA A 365 11.17 9.83 -9.60
C ALA A 365 11.47 9.00 -8.33
N GLN A 366 11.42 7.66 -8.41
CA GLN A 366 11.86 6.81 -7.31
C GLN A 366 13.35 7.06 -7.06
N GLN A 367 13.64 7.44 -5.82
CA GLN A 367 14.97 7.76 -5.38
C GLN A 367 15.16 7.28 -3.95
N LEU A 368 16.43 7.12 -3.61
CA LEU A 368 16.85 6.79 -2.26
C LEU A 368 16.51 7.97 -1.33
N ASN A 369 15.94 7.66 -0.17
CA ASN A 369 15.79 8.65 0.89
C ASN A 369 17.20 9.07 1.38
N PRO A 370 17.52 10.37 1.47
CA PRO A 370 18.83 10.88 1.91
C PRO A 370 19.03 10.82 3.44
N GLY A 371 18.02 10.35 4.17
CA GLY A 371 18.01 10.20 5.62
C GLY A 371 17.09 11.22 6.28
N TRP A 372 17.46 11.67 7.47
CA TRP A 372 16.69 12.65 8.20
C TRP A 372 16.61 13.98 7.43
N MET A 373 15.40 14.52 7.32
CA MET A 373 15.10 15.76 6.61
C MET A 373 14.71 16.86 7.61
N SER A 374 15.15 18.09 7.36
CA SER A 374 14.65 19.28 8.03
C SER A 374 13.64 20.01 7.16
N PHE A 375 12.54 20.46 7.76
CA PHE A 375 11.49 21.23 7.09
C PHE A 375 11.43 22.68 7.59
N MET A 376 12.46 23.14 8.33
CA MET A 376 12.50 24.49 8.90
C MET A 376 12.53 25.58 7.81
N ASN A 377 13.12 25.29 6.65
CA ASN A 377 13.21 26.22 5.52
C ASN A 377 11.98 26.17 4.59
N GLY A 378 10.99 25.33 4.91
CA GLY A 378 9.72 25.23 4.18
C GLY A 378 9.45 23.86 3.53
N PRO A 379 8.39 23.77 2.72
CA PRO A 379 7.96 22.54 2.06
C PRO A 379 9.04 21.89 1.17
N GLY A 380 9.03 20.56 1.10
CA GLY A 380 9.99 19.75 0.34
C GLY A 380 11.23 19.36 1.14
N GLY A 381 11.61 20.18 2.12
CA GLY A 381 12.67 19.93 3.10
C GLY A 381 14.08 19.78 2.51
N GLU A 382 15.07 19.78 3.39
CA GLU A 382 16.49 19.60 3.05
C GLU A 382 17.10 18.48 3.91
N PRO A 383 18.01 17.65 3.37
CA PRO A 383 18.69 16.62 4.15
C PRO A 383 19.48 17.24 5.32
N MET A 384 19.39 16.61 6.48
CA MET A 384 20.21 16.95 7.64
C MET A 384 21.59 16.29 7.50
N GLU A 385 22.64 17.08 7.74
CA GLU A 385 24.00 16.56 7.92
C GLU A 385 24.14 16.06 9.37
N LEU A 386 23.98 14.75 9.56
CA LEU A 386 24.05 14.11 10.87
C LEU A 386 25.34 13.30 10.98
N THR A 387 26.13 13.56 12.03
CA THR A 387 27.40 12.87 12.28
C THR A 387 27.24 11.49 12.92
N TRP A 388 26.08 11.19 13.50
CA TRP A 388 25.77 9.92 14.18
C TRP A 388 24.89 8.98 13.34
N PHE A 389 24.43 9.44 12.18
CA PHE A 389 23.67 8.64 11.23
C PHE A 389 24.55 8.39 10.01
N GLN A 390 25.16 7.21 9.93
CA GLN A 390 25.88 6.83 8.73
C GLN A 390 24.85 6.62 7.61
N ARG A 391 24.93 7.43 6.56
CA ARG A 391 24.20 7.16 5.31
C ARG A 391 24.83 5.89 4.72
N PRO A 392 24.10 4.76 4.65
CA PRO A 392 24.64 3.53 4.06
C PRO A 392 24.89 3.70 2.56
#